data_AF-A0A4Y8N9V8-F1
#
_entry.id   AF-A0A4Y8N9V8-F1
#
_cell.length_a   1.000
_cell.length_b   1.000
_cell.length_c   1.000
_cell.angle_alpha   90.00
_cell.angle_beta   90.00
_cell.angle_gamma   90.00
#
_symmetry.space_group_name_H-M   'P 1'
#
loop_
_entity.id
_entity.type
_entity.pdbx_description
1 polymer ?
#
loop_
_entity_poly.entity_id
_entity_poly.type
_entity_poly.pdbx_seq_one_letter_code
_entity_poly.pdbx_strand_id
1 'polypeptide(L)'
;MTFMPSMRAYAFTRAPRAAWVMLRRPCARLTVSATLAVGLNGCAWTLIQAADATGSVIQAGYAIAANYSSPTFVNGRRAEVGHVCIEVNQNVSVGDFVPALQLALDRRGIRSDVYNPGTSPAGCEARLVYNAAIDYGRRSFSDETIQYLSIIDLTLIQNGRILVTARYQTGGLNTDRFSSASTKLNGLIERMVVDRTDFARQPLQTIQTSQAN
;
A
#
# COMPACT_ATOMS: atom_id res chain seq x y z
N MET A 1 40.95 42.60 -19.22
CA MET A 1 42.15 42.28 -18.41
C MET A 1 41.89 40.90 -17.81
N THR A 2 42.33 39.83 -18.49
CA THR A 2 43.61 39.08 -18.25
C THR A 2 43.53 38.23 -16.97
N PHE A 3 43.81 36.93 -16.89
CA PHE A 3 44.72 36.04 -17.62
C PHE A 3 44.28 34.56 -17.39
N MET A 4 44.40 33.69 -18.39
CA MET A 4 44.65 32.23 -18.21
C MET A 4 46.11 31.99 -17.80
N PRO A 5 46.44 30.81 -17.27
CA PRO A 5 47.28 29.84 -18.02
C PRO A 5 46.75 28.40 -17.83
N SER A 6 46.80 27.40 -18.73
CA SER A 6 47.72 26.92 -19.79
C SER A 6 48.89 26.00 -19.35
N MET A 7 48.86 24.77 -19.88
CA MET A 7 49.95 23.77 -20.12
C MET A 7 50.54 23.01 -18.91
N ARG A 8 51.02 21.74 -18.96
CA ARG A 8 51.41 20.73 -19.99
C ARG A 8 51.63 19.39 -19.23
N ALA A 9 51.15 18.22 -19.71
CA ALA A 9 51.86 17.16 -20.47
C ALA A 9 52.81 16.21 -19.70
N TYR A 10 53.03 15.02 -20.31
CA TYR A 10 53.88 13.85 -19.97
C TYR A 10 53.14 12.68 -19.29
N ALA A 11 53.31 11.39 -19.63
CA ALA A 11 54.23 10.74 -20.56
C ALA A 11 53.68 9.40 -21.07
N PHE A 12 54.22 9.05 -22.24
CA PHE A 12 54.18 7.81 -23.00
C PHE A 12 54.90 6.65 -22.27
N THR A 13 54.48 5.39 -22.51
CA THR A 13 55.25 4.11 -22.54
C THR A 13 54.32 2.96 -22.15
N ARG A 14 54.35 1.72 -22.67
CA ARG A 14 55.03 1.02 -23.76
C ARG A 14 54.37 -0.39 -23.77
N ALA A 15 53.88 -0.89 -24.90
CA ALA A 15 53.60 -2.32 -25.06
C ALA A 15 54.94 -3.09 -25.17
N PRO A 16 54.98 -4.42 -24.91
CA PRO A 16 54.94 -5.34 -26.05
C PRO A 16 54.39 -6.77 -25.80
N ARG A 17 53.76 -7.28 -26.88
CA ARG A 17 53.94 -8.58 -27.59
C ARG A 17 53.96 -9.95 -26.87
N ALA A 18 53.17 -10.83 -27.52
CA ALA A 18 53.42 -12.25 -27.86
C ALA A 18 53.36 -13.27 -26.69
N ALA A 19 52.98 -14.54 -26.85
CA ALA A 19 52.85 -15.42 -28.00
C ALA A 19 51.83 -16.54 -27.67
N TRP A 20 51.00 -16.96 -28.64
CA TRP A 20 50.98 -18.31 -29.22
C TRP A 20 51.09 -19.49 -28.25
N VAL A 21 50.08 -20.38 -28.24
CA VAL A 21 50.18 -21.78 -28.71
C VAL A 21 48.77 -22.31 -28.98
N MET A 22 48.52 -22.72 -30.23
CA MET A 22 47.45 -23.65 -30.62
C MET A 22 47.88 -25.09 -30.28
N LEU A 23 46.95 -25.95 -29.86
CA LEU A 23 46.82 -27.35 -30.32
C LEU A 23 45.55 -27.95 -29.69
N ARG A 24 44.40 -28.06 -30.38
CA ARG A 24 43.99 -29.10 -31.35
C ARG A 24 44.26 -30.56 -30.92
N ARG A 25 43.13 -31.22 -30.58
CA ARG A 25 42.65 -32.57 -31.02
C ARG A 25 43.30 -33.80 -30.34
N PRO A 26 42.71 -35.02 -30.51
CA PRO A 26 41.29 -35.42 -30.45
C PRO A 26 41.10 -36.75 -29.66
N CYS A 27 39.83 -37.14 -29.47
CA CYS A 27 39.28 -38.51 -29.44
C CYS A 27 39.89 -39.63 -28.57
N ALA A 28 38.94 -40.44 -28.09
CA ALA A 28 39.08 -41.84 -27.68
C ALA A 28 39.59 -42.10 -26.26
N ARG A 29 38.67 -42.09 -25.29
CA ARG A 29 38.40 -43.25 -24.41
C ARG A 29 36.92 -43.28 -24.03
N LEU A 30 36.10 -43.78 -24.95
CA LEU A 30 34.89 -44.52 -24.60
C LEU A 30 35.35 -45.88 -24.08
N THR A 31 35.02 -46.24 -22.84
CA THR A 31 34.33 -47.49 -22.45
C THR A 31 34.41 -47.70 -20.94
N VAL A 32 33.28 -48.14 -20.39
CA VAL A 32 33.06 -48.69 -19.03
C VAL A 32 32.82 -47.67 -17.93
N SER A 33 31.60 -47.14 -17.86
CA SER A 33 30.91 -46.74 -16.62
C SER A 33 29.40 -46.61 -16.90
N ALA A 34 28.77 -47.69 -17.34
CA ALA A 34 27.34 -47.70 -17.67
C ALA A 34 26.61 -48.86 -16.98
N THR A 35 26.77 -49.00 -15.65
CA THR A 35 25.97 -49.95 -14.84
C THR A 35 25.77 -49.50 -13.38
N LEU A 36 25.78 -48.18 -13.10
CA LEU A 36 25.48 -47.64 -11.75
C LEU A 36 24.61 -46.37 -11.79
N ALA A 37 23.72 -46.24 -12.78
CA ALA A 37 22.83 -45.08 -12.94
C ALA A 37 21.33 -45.39 -12.80
N VAL A 38 20.95 -46.52 -12.20
CA VAL A 38 19.52 -46.86 -11.94
C VAL A 38 19.13 -46.69 -10.46
N GLY A 39 20.07 -46.32 -9.58
CA GLY A 39 19.82 -46.17 -8.14
C GLY A 39 19.69 -44.74 -7.60
N LEU A 40 19.72 -43.69 -8.43
CA LEU A 40 19.76 -42.28 -7.96
C LEU A 40 18.54 -41.43 -8.35
N ASN A 41 17.50 -42.02 -8.96
CA ASN A 41 16.22 -41.33 -9.19
C ASN A 41 15.28 -41.37 -7.96
N GLY A 42 15.85 -41.41 -6.75
CA GLY A 42 15.12 -41.54 -5.47
C GLY A 42 15.14 -40.32 -4.56
N CYS A 43 15.87 -39.24 -4.89
CA CYS A 43 15.98 -38.05 -4.04
C CYS A 43 15.35 -36.78 -4.62
N ALA A 44 14.67 -36.87 -5.77
CA ALA A 44 13.95 -35.73 -6.35
C ALA A 44 12.50 -35.60 -5.84
N TRP A 45 11.97 -36.62 -5.15
CA TRP A 45 10.53 -36.68 -4.80
C TRP A 45 10.20 -36.37 -3.34
N THR A 46 11.18 -36.33 -2.44
CA THR A 46 10.92 -35.98 -1.03
C THR A 46 11.12 -34.50 -0.71
N LEU A 47 11.66 -33.70 -1.64
CA LEU A 47 11.74 -32.24 -1.47
C LEU A 47 10.49 -31.49 -1.96
N ILE A 48 9.60 -32.16 -2.70
CA ILE A 48 8.37 -31.53 -3.22
C ILE A 48 7.14 -31.90 -2.38
N GLN A 49 7.15 -33.00 -1.62
CA GLN A 49 6.06 -33.30 -0.68
C GLN A 49 6.07 -32.45 0.60
N ALA A 50 7.10 -31.63 0.83
CA ALA A 50 7.02 -30.55 1.83
C ALA A 50 6.31 -29.29 1.31
N ALA A 51 5.97 -29.24 0.01
CA ALA A 51 5.17 -28.17 -0.60
C ALA A 51 3.67 -28.51 -0.67
N ASP A 52 3.24 -29.69 -0.21
CA ASP A 52 1.83 -30.07 -0.08
C ASP A 52 1.15 -29.48 1.18
N ALA A 53 1.84 -28.59 1.89
CA ALA A 53 1.21 -27.46 2.58
C ALA A 53 1.19 -26.26 1.63
N THR A 54 0.50 -26.41 0.49
CA THR A 54 0.50 -25.49 -0.67
C THR A 54 -0.32 -24.22 -0.40
N GLY A 55 -0.04 -23.54 0.72
CA GLY A 55 -0.40 -22.16 0.94
C GLY A 55 0.73 -21.29 0.42
N SER A 56 0.49 -20.56 -0.67
CA SER A 56 1.50 -19.84 -1.44
C SER A 56 2.49 -18.99 -0.62
N VAL A 57 3.79 -19.12 -0.90
CA VAL A 57 4.83 -18.17 -0.42
C VAL A 57 4.56 -16.73 -0.93
N ILE A 58 3.79 -16.62 -2.01
CA ILE A 58 3.26 -15.36 -2.51
C ILE A 58 2.23 -14.77 -1.51
N GLN A 59 1.31 -15.56 -0.95
CA GLN A 59 0.42 -15.11 0.13
C GLN A 59 1.17 -14.76 1.41
N ALA A 60 2.22 -15.51 1.77
CA ALA A 60 3.01 -15.19 2.96
C ALA A 60 3.65 -13.79 2.84
N GLY A 61 4.16 -13.43 1.66
CA GLY A 61 4.65 -12.08 1.38
C GLY A 61 3.57 -10.99 1.49
N TYR A 62 2.37 -11.23 0.97
CA TYR A 62 1.24 -10.29 1.10
C TYR A 62 0.70 -10.19 2.54
N ALA A 63 0.66 -11.29 3.29
CA ALA A 63 0.17 -11.32 4.68
C ALA A 63 1.11 -10.60 5.65
N ILE A 64 2.43 -10.63 5.38
CA ILE A 64 3.43 -9.89 6.15
C ILE A 64 3.41 -8.40 5.78
N ALA A 65 3.25 -8.05 4.51
CA ALA A 65 3.14 -6.65 4.07
C ALA A 65 1.87 -5.94 4.58
N ALA A 66 0.74 -6.67 4.71
CA ALA A 66 -0.50 -6.11 5.25
C ALA A 66 -0.36 -5.67 6.72
N ASN A 67 0.55 -6.29 7.48
CA ASN A 67 0.80 -5.99 8.90
C ASN A 67 1.79 -4.82 9.14
N TYR A 68 2.46 -4.30 8.11
CA TYR A 68 3.30 -3.09 8.22
C TYR A 68 2.55 -1.79 7.88
N SER A 69 1.23 -1.85 7.84
CA SER A 69 0.37 -0.68 7.72
C SER A 69 0.33 0.06 9.06
N SER A 70 0.52 1.36 9.02
CA SER A 70 0.52 2.21 10.21
C SER A 70 -0.74 1.99 11.04
N PRO A 71 -0.63 1.96 12.38
CA PRO A 71 -1.74 1.61 13.25
C PRO A 71 -2.94 2.54 13.01
N THR A 72 -4.08 1.91 12.73
CA THR A 72 -5.39 2.55 12.68
C THR A 72 -6.21 2.09 13.87
N PHE A 73 -6.66 3.03 14.68
CA PHE A 73 -7.54 2.79 15.81
C PHE A 73 -8.92 3.30 15.45
N VAL A 74 -9.95 2.46 15.60
CA VAL A 74 -11.34 2.87 15.44
C VAL A 74 -12.09 2.55 16.72
N ASN A 75 -12.82 3.53 17.25
CA ASN A 75 -13.62 3.38 18.45
C ASN A 75 -15.09 3.70 18.12
N GLY A 76 -15.99 2.81 18.53
CA GLY A 76 -17.40 2.83 18.15
C GLY A 76 -17.74 1.73 17.14
N ARG A 77 -19.03 1.60 16.85
CA ARG A 77 -19.50 0.70 15.79
C ARG A 77 -19.42 1.43 14.45
N ARG A 78 -19.28 0.66 13.35
CA ARG A 78 -19.37 1.23 12.00
C ARG A 78 -20.69 1.99 11.86
N ALA A 79 -20.59 3.25 11.44
CA ALA A 79 -21.72 4.14 11.29
C ALA A 79 -22.47 3.84 9.99
N GLU A 80 -23.78 3.75 10.10
CA GLU A 80 -24.69 3.67 8.97
C GLU A 80 -25.25 5.07 8.71
N VAL A 81 -24.62 5.80 7.79
CA VAL A 81 -24.99 7.18 7.43
C VAL A 81 -25.00 7.34 5.93
N GLY A 82 -25.96 8.09 5.38
CA GLY A 82 -26.08 8.35 3.94
C GLY A 82 -25.55 9.71 3.50
N HIS A 83 -25.58 10.67 4.42
CA HIS A 83 -25.15 12.04 4.16
C HIS A 83 -24.23 12.55 5.28
N VAL A 84 -23.02 12.97 4.92
CA VAL A 84 -22.02 13.48 5.85
C VAL A 84 -21.59 14.88 5.47
N CYS A 85 -21.71 15.85 6.38
CA CYS A 85 -21.17 17.19 6.15
C CYS A 85 -19.82 17.33 6.84
N ILE A 86 -18.84 17.77 6.07
CA ILE A 86 -17.46 17.94 6.50
C ILE A 86 -17.27 19.39 6.94
N GLU A 87 -16.95 19.58 8.22
CA GLU A 87 -16.60 20.90 8.75
C GLU A 87 -15.14 21.20 8.40
N VAL A 88 -14.90 22.28 7.66
CA VAL A 88 -13.53 22.67 7.26
C VAL A 88 -12.72 23.04 8.49
N ASN A 89 -11.57 22.37 8.66
CA ASN A 89 -10.58 22.72 9.66
C ASN A 89 -9.44 23.53 9.00
N GLN A 90 -9.44 24.84 9.22
CA GLN A 90 -8.43 25.75 8.65
C GLN A 90 -7.01 25.51 9.18
N ASN A 91 -6.87 24.73 10.26
CA ASN A 91 -5.56 24.38 10.81
C ASN A 91 -4.88 23.24 10.03
N VAL A 92 -5.61 22.54 9.16
CA VAL A 92 -5.06 21.46 8.32
C VAL A 92 -4.60 22.06 7.00
N SER A 93 -3.28 22.10 6.78
CA SER A 93 -2.64 22.69 5.60
C SER A 93 -2.42 21.71 4.44
N VAL A 94 -2.94 20.49 4.54
CA VAL A 94 -2.76 19.44 3.52
C VAL A 94 -3.78 19.63 2.40
N GLY A 95 -3.30 20.10 1.24
CA GLY A 95 -4.15 20.59 0.16
C GLY A 95 -5.11 19.56 -0.46
N ASP A 96 -4.75 18.28 -0.49
CA ASP A 96 -5.58 17.21 -1.06
C ASP A 96 -6.43 16.48 -0.01
N PHE A 97 -6.42 16.91 1.25
CA PHE A 97 -7.07 16.19 2.35
C PHE A 97 -8.59 16.12 2.21
N VAL A 98 -9.27 17.28 2.09
CA VAL A 98 -10.74 17.34 1.97
C VAL A 98 -11.21 16.65 0.69
N PRO A 99 -10.64 16.91 -0.50
CA PRO A 99 -11.01 16.18 -1.72
C PRO A 99 -10.82 14.66 -1.58
N ALA A 100 -9.72 14.20 -0.97
CA ALA A 100 -9.47 12.78 -0.75
C ALA A 100 -10.47 12.16 0.24
N LEU A 101 -10.91 12.92 1.25
CA LEU A 101 -11.91 12.49 2.22
C LEU A 101 -13.30 12.37 1.57
N GLN A 102 -13.70 13.35 0.76
CA GLN A 102 -14.94 13.29 -0.02
C GLN A 102 -14.95 12.07 -0.94
N LEU A 103 -13.83 11.81 -1.64
CA LEU A 103 -13.69 10.63 -2.50
C LEU A 103 -13.79 9.32 -1.71
N ALA A 104 -13.23 9.26 -0.50
CA ALA A 104 -13.32 8.06 0.34
C ALA A 104 -14.76 7.79 0.83
N LEU A 105 -15.53 8.84 1.14
CA LEU A 105 -16.95 8.74 1.50
C LEU A 105 -17.80 8.34 0.28
N ASP A 106 -17.57 8.96 -0.87
CA ASP A 106 -18.27 8.68 -2.12
C ASP A 106 -18.11 7.21 -2.55
N ARG A 107 -16.92 6.64 -2.41
CA ARG A 107 -16.65 5.21 -2.65
C ARG A 107 -17.49 4.27 -1.79
N ARG A 108 -17.99 4.73 -0.64
CA ARG A 108 -18.90 3.97 0.24
C ARG A 108 -20.37 4.30 -0.02
N GLY A 109 -20.67 5.06 -1.07
CA GLY A 109 -22.03 5.50 -1.40
C GLY A 109 -22.56 6.54 -0.42
N ILE A 110 -21.68 7.32 0.22
CA ILE A 110 -22.04 8.36 1.18
C ILE A 110 -21.87 9.71 0.49
N ARG A 111 -22.95 10.47 0.41
CA ARG A 111 -22.89 11.85 -0.09
C ARG A 111 -22.16 12.72 0.92
N SER A 112 -21.28 13.61 0.44
CA SER A 112 -20.54 14.52 1.30
C SER A 112 -20.60 15.98 0.84
N ASP A 113 -21.01 16.87 1.74
CA ASP A 113 -21.02 18.33 1.55
C ASP A 113 -19.97 18.98 2.46
N VAL A 114 -19.35 20.08 2.04
CA VAL A 114 -18.29 20.78 2.80
C VAL A 114 -18.78 22.15 3.22
N TYR A 115 -18.53 22.55 4.46
CA TYR A 115 -18.98 23.85 4.98
C TYR A 115 -18.00 24.44 6.00
N ASN A 116 -18.09 25.76 6.22
CA ASN A 116 -17.23 26.47 7.17
C ASN A 116 -17.75 26.35 8.61
N PRO A 117 -16.88 26.35 9.64
CA PRO A 117 -17.31 26.33 11.04
C PRO A 117 -18.40 27.37 11.33
N GLY A 118 -19.46 26.95 12.02
CA GLY A 118 -20.61 27.81 12.33
C GLY A 118 -21.65 27.97 11.21
N THR A 119 -21.45 27.38 10.03
CA THR A 119 -22.38 27.46 8.88
C THR A 119 -22.95 26.10 8.48
N SER A 120 -23.25 25.25 9.46
CA SER A 120 -23.76 23.89 9.22
C SER A 120 -25.02 23.90 8.34
N PRO A 121 -25.06 23.15 7.23
CA PRO A 121 -26.25 23.05 6.38
C PRO A 121 -27.45 22.46 7.12
N ALA A 122 -28.66 22.92 6.76
CA ALA A 122 -29.89 22.25 7.16
C ALA A 122 -30.00 20.90 6.43
N GLY A 123 -30.34 19.83 7.16
CA GLY A 123 -30.46 18.48 6.58
C GLY A 123 -29.16 17.68 6.56
N CYS A 124 -28.15 18.09 7.33
CA CYS A 124 -26.98 17.26 7.58
C CYS A 124 -27.33 16.08 8.51
N GLU A 125 -27.22 14.85 8.02
CA GLU A 125 -27.50 13.66 8.84
C GLU A 125 -26.37 13.41 9.86
N ALA A 126 -25.11 13.51 9.44
CA ALA A 126 -23.96 13.41 10.33
C ALA A 126 -22.89 14.44 9.98
N ARG A 127 -22.24 14.99 11.00
CA ARG A 127 -21.11 15.91 10.87
C ARG A 127 -19.80 15.15 11.03
N LEU A 128 -18.86 15.35 10.11
CA LEU A 128 -17.49 14.86 10.21
C LEU A 128 -16.55 16.00 10.54
N VAL A 129 -15.87 15.88 11.68
CA VAL A 129 -14.79 16.78 12.09
C VAL A 129 -13.47 16.03 11.97
N TYR A 130 -12.43 16.73 11.50
CA TYR A 130 -11.13 16.11 11.25
C TYR A 130 -9.97 16.97 11.75
N ASN A 131 -8.86 16.30 12.01
CA ASN A 131 -7.55 16.90 12.20
C ASN A 131 -6.49 16.06 11.50
N ALA A 132 -5.40 16.68 11.08
CA ALA A 132 -4.30 15.98 10.44
C ALA A 132 -2.97 16.67 10.72
N ALA A 133 -1.91 15.88 10.82
CA ALA A 133 -0.55 16.37 10.98
C ALA A 133 0.34 15.85 9.85
N ILE A 134 1.30 16.68 9.48
CA ILE A 134 2.34 16.35 8.53
C ILE A 134 3.65 16.08 9.27
N ASP A 135 4.47 15.23 8.69
CA ASP A 135 5.84 15.00 9.12
C ASP A 135 6.71 14.80 7.88
N TYR A 136 8.03 14.78 8.08
CA TYR A 136 9.02 14.75 7.02
C TYR A 136 9.96 13.58 7.21
N GLY A 137 10.30 12.91 6.13
CA GLY A 137 11.20 11.77 6.19
C GLY A 137 11.73 11.38 4.82
N ARG A 138 12.64 10.41 4.82
CA ARG A 138 13.34 9.94 3.63
C ARG A 138 12.99 8.50 3.34
N ARG A 139 12.84 8.10 2.08
CA ARG A 139 12.70 6.68 1.73
C ARG A 139 14.06 5.99 1.91
N SER A 140 14.10 4.69 2.21
CA SER A 140 15.34 3.97 2.54
C SER A 140 16.44 4.03 1.46
N PHE A 141 16.08 4.38 0.23
CA PHE A 141 16.99 4.51 -0.92
C PHE A 141 16.88 5.86 -1.62
N SER A 142 16.43 6.91 -0.90
CA SER A 142 16.35 8.28 -1.43
C SER A 142 16.86 9.28 -0.39
N ASP A 143 17.66 10.23 -0.84
CA ASP A 143 18.11 11.37 -0.03
C ASP A 143 17.11 12.52 0.02
N GLU A 144 16.03 12.43 -0.77
CA GLU A 144 14.96 13.42 -0.81
C GLU A 144 14.09 13.34 0.45
N THR A 145 13.97 14.46 1.15
CA THR A 145 13.01 14.61 2.25
C THR A 145 11.63 14.86 1.67
N ILE A 146 10.70 13.95 1.93
CA ILE A 146 9.32 14.00 1.44
C ILE A 146 8.39 14.24 2.62
N GLN A 147 7.42 15.13 2.41
CA GLN A 147 6.31 15.36 3.34
C GLN A 147 5.32 14.18 3.29
N TYR A 148 4.85 13.73 4.45
CA TYR A 148 3.79 12.72 4.54
C TYR A 148 2.81 13.02 5.67
N LEU A 149 1.61 12.47 5.58
CA LEU A 149 0.61 12.52 6.65
C LEU A 149 1.02 11.59 7.79
N SER A 150 1.37 12.14 8.95
CA SER A 150 1.81 11.36 10.11
C SER A 150 0.65 10.95 11.02
N ILE A 151 -0.33 11.84 11.21
CA ILE A 151 -1.49 11.64 12.06
C ILE A 151 -2.75 12.08 11.31
N ILE A 152 -3.83 11.31 11.47
CA ILE A 152 -5.18 11.70 11.03
C ILE A 152 -6.13 11.35 12.16
N ASP A 153 -6.92 12.31 12.62
CA ASP A 153 -8.01 12.09 13.56
C ASP A 153 -9.34 12.43 12.87
N LEU A 154 -10.29 11.50 12.90
CA LEU A 154 -11.63 11.64 12.35
C LEU A 154 -12.66 11.40 13.43
N THR A 155 -13.67 12.26 13.51
CA THR A 155 -14.78 12.13 14.46
C THR A 155 -16.09 12.32 13.72
N LEU A 156 -16.91 11.27 13.69
CA LEU A 156 -18.26 11.33 13.13
C LEU A 156 -19.27 11.57 14.24
N ILE A 157 -20.07 12.61 14.08
CA ILE A 157 -21.03 13.11 15.07
C ILE A 157 -22.42 13.13 14.44
N GLN A 158 -23.41 12.51 15.08
CA GLN A 158 -24.81 12.56 14.66
C GLN A 158 -25.66 13.02 15.84
N ASN A 159 -26.54 14.00 15.62
CA ASN A 159 -27.43 14.54 16.65
C ASN A 159 -26.68 14.94 17.95
N GLY A 160 -25.47 15.51 17.81
CA GLY A 160 -24.62 15.92 18.93
C GLY A 160 -23.90 14.78 19.67
N ARG A 161 -24.03 13.51 19.23
CA ARG A 161 -23.36 12.35 19.81
C ARG A 161 -22.28 11.83 18.89
N ILE A 162 -21.16 11.41 19.47
CA ILE A 162 -20.08 10.74 18.73
C ILE A 162 -20.55 9.34 18.36
N LEU A 163 -20.62 9.03 17.07
CA LEU A 163 -20.93 7.70 16.56
C LEU A 163 -19.68 6.82 16.52
N VAL A 164 -18.62 7.36 15.93
CA VAL A 164 -17.37 6.67 15.70
C VAL A 164 -16.22 7.67 15.62
N THR A 165 -15.09 7.30 16.20
CA THR A 165 -13.82 8.00 16.00
C THR A 165 -12.82 7.07 15.35
N ALA A 166 -11.94 7.63 14.53
CA ALA A 166 -10.80 6.90 14.04
C ALA A 166 -9.54 7.74 14.08
N ARG A 167 -8.42 7.08 14.35
CA ARG A 167 -7.10 7.66 14.38
C ARG A 167 -6.15 6.82 13.55
N TYR A 168 -5.48 7.45 12.61
CA TYR A 168 -4.29 6.92 11.96
C TYR A 168 -3.07 7.59 12.58
N GLN A 169 -2.04 6.79 12.87
CA GLN A 169 -0.76 7.31 13.31
C GLN A 169 0.38 6.51 12.68
N THR A 170 1.33 7.20 12.07
CA THR A 170 2.56 6.57 11.58
C THR A 170 3.41 6.14 12.79
N GLY A 171 3.87 4.89 12.81
CA GLY A 171 4.76 4.34 13.84
C GLY A 171 5.20 2.91 13.56
N GLY A 172 6.51 2.62 13.65
CA GLY A 172 7.10 1.30 13.35
C GLY A 172 7.98 1.31 12.09
N LEU A 173 8.16 0.14 11.46
CA LEU A 173 8.92 -0.05 10.19
C LEU A 173 8.16 0.45 8.94
N ASN A 174 7.09 1.22 9.15
CA ASN A 174 5.95 1.39 8.24
C ASN A 174 6.30 1.76 6.81
N THR A 175 5.96 0.84 5.91
CA THR A 175 6.08 1.00 4.46
C THR A 175 5.00 1.92 3.88
N ASP A 176 3.89 2.10 4.59
CA ASP A 176 2.71 2.88 4.14
C ASP A 176 2.74 4.36 4.57
N ARG A 177 3.51 4.76 5.59
CA ARG A 177 4.54 5.76 5.34
C ARG A 177 4.15 6.97 4.50
N PHE A 178 4.61 6.85 3.27
CA PHE A 178 4.56 7.83 2.20
C PHE A 178 3.42 7.56 1.21
N SER A 179 2.39 6.80 1.61
CA SER A 179 1.20 6.62 0.80
C SER A 179 0.40 7.93 0.72
N SER A 180 -0.36 8.07 -0.36
CA SER A 180 -1.22 9.25 -0.58
C SER A 180 -2.26 9.44 0.54
N ALA A 181 -2.76 10.67 0.68
CA ALA A 181 -3.88 10.98 1.58
C ALA A 181 -5.10 10.11 1.26
N SER A 182 -5.43 9.94 -0.02
CA SER A 182 -6.53 9.08 -0.47
C SER A 182 -6.40 7.64 0.01
N THR A 183 -5.19 7.05 -0.05
CA THR A 183 -4.95 5.68 0.43
C THR A 183 -5.22 5.56 1.94
N LYS A 184 -4.68 6.50 2.73
CA LYS A 184 -4.83 6.49 4.20
C LYS A 184 -6.28 6.72 4.61
N LEU A 185 -6.94 7.71 4.00
CA LEU A 185 -8.32 8.06 4.28
C LEU A 185 -9.29 6.96 3.85
N ASN A 186 -9.06 6.32 2.70
CA ASN A 186 -9.91 5.21 2.26
C ASN A 186 -9.92 4.06 3.27
N GLY A 187 -8.74 3.67 3.79
CA GLY A 187 -8.63 2.62 4.80
C GLY A 187 -9.18 3.02 6.18
N LEU A 188 -9.20 4.31 6.51
CA LEU A 188 -9.87 4.81 7.73
C LEU A 188 -11.40 4.78 7.58
N ILE A 189 -11.92 5.36 6.49
CA ILE A 189 -13.36 5.44 6.23
C ILE A 189 -13.97 4.04 6.14
N GLU A 190 -13.32 3.09 5.45
CA GLU A 190 -13.73 1.67 5.40
C GLU A 190 -14.02 1.06 6.79
N ARG A 191 -13.23 1.44 7.80
CA ARG A 191 -13.39 0.92 9.15
C ARG A 191 -14.38 1.73 9.98
N MET A 192 -14.68 2.96 9.58
CA MET A 192 -15.62 3.85 10.28
C MET A 192 -17.06 3.72 9.83
N VAL A 193 -17.31 3.46 8.55
CA VAL A 193 -18.66 3.50 7.97
C VAL A 193 -19.02 2.18 7.29
N VAL A 194 -20.31 1.91 7.20
CA VAL A 194 -20.83 0.78 6.41
C VAL A 194 -20.83 1.16 4.93
N ASP A 195 -20.52 0.20 4.06
CA ASP A 195 -20.60 0.40 2.61
C ASP A 195 -22.06 0.37 2.16
N ARG A 196 -22.55 1.48 1.59
CA ARG A 196 -23.92 1.58 1.11
C ARG A 196 -24.11 1.06 -0.29
N THR A 197 -23.03 0.91 -1.06
CA THR A 197 -23.11 0.41 -2.44
C THR A 197 -23.47 -1.07 -2.47
N ASP A 198 -23.17 -1.81 -1.40
CA ASP A 198 -23.52 -3.22 -1.28
C ASP A 198 -25.03 -3.45 -1.07
N PHE A 199 -25.73 -2.54 -0.38
CA PHE A 199 -27.19 -2.62 -0.25
C PHE A 199 -27.92 -2.33 -1.57
N ALA A 200 -27.38 -1.43 -2.39
CA ALA A 200 -27.93 -1.16 -3.72
C ALA A 200 -27.77 -2.35 -4.68
N ARG A 201 -26.79 -3.24 -4.42
CA ARG A 201 -26.54 -4.47 -5.20
C ARG A 201 -27.38 -5.67 -4.76
N GLN A 202 -28.26 -5.54 -3.76
CA GLN A 202 -29.21 -6.59 -3.38
C GLN A 202 -30.63 -6.31 -3.93
N PRO A 203 -30.89 -6.41 -5.25
CA PRO A 203 -32.25 -6.54 -5.74
C PRO A 203 -32.71 -8.00 -5.63
N LEU A 204 -33.85 -8.22 -4.96
CA LEU A 204 -34.72 -9.40 -5.10
C LEU A 204 -34.03 -10.78 -5.07
N GLN A 205 -33.61 -11.26 -3.90
CA GLN A 205 -33.83 -12.69 -3.61
C GLN A 205 -35.30 -12.85 -3.24
N THR A 206 -36.15 -12.83 -4.26
CA THR A 206 -37.55 -13.24 -4.15
C THR A 206 -37.54 -14.64 -3.58
N ILE A 207 -38.19 -14.77 -2.43
CA ILE A 207 -38.59 -16.02 -1.79
C ILE A 207 -39.14 -16.95 -2.88
N GLN A 208 -38.33 -17.92 -3.33
CA GLN A 208 -38.85 -19.05 -4.10
C GLN A 208 -39.57 -19.96 -3.11
N THR A 209 -40.84 -19.65 -2.87
CA THR A 209 -41.81 -20.65 -2.42
C THR A 209 -41.93 -21.69 -3.52
N SER A 210 -41.07 -22.72 -3.45
CA SER A 210 -41.30 -23.99 -4.12
C SER A 210 -42.52 -24.64 -3.48
N GLN A 211 -43.71 -24.30 -3.99
CA GLN A 211 -44.84 -25.22 -3.95
C GLN A 211 -44.46 -26.42 -4.82
N ALA A 212 -44.08 -27.51 -4.17
CA ALA A 212 -44.03 -28.83 -4.80
C ALA A 212 -45.35 -29.54 -4.49
N ASN A 213 -46.05 -29.85 -5.58
CA ASN A 213 -47.23 -30.67 -5.71
C ASN A 213 -46.98 -32.11 -5.23
#